data_AF-A0A926HBG0-F1
#
_entry.id   AF-A0A926HBG0-F1
#
_cell.length_a   1.000
_cell.length_b   1.000
_cell.length_c   1.000
_cell.angle_alpha   90.00
_cell.angle_beta   90.00
_cell.angle_gamma   90.00
#
_symmetry.space_group_name_H-M   'P 1'
#
loop_
_entity.id
_entity.type
_entity.pdbx_description
1 polymer ?
#
loop_
_entity_poly.entity_id
_entity_poly.type
_entity_poly.pdbx_seq_one_letter_code
_entity_poly.pdbx_strand_id
1 'polypeptide(L)'
;MSMFRDPKRLLATLIAGVAGLIVLIDFALPLPRFSEVATLLVSWAATLTVVALVVGLINVVTDHVGRVAKRQADWVYSLILLLSMLTVIFLGTLFPLLRQTTGEYTLPASLIEYPIRVVFNFVYQPLAASFLALLAFFSLSAALRAVQRRTADALVIVGVALVVLLIAAVPQLGALPLVGESLRWVNEYVVLAGARGLLLGGAIGALVAGVRVLLGFDQPFLDR
;
A
#
# COMPACT_ATOMS: atom_id res chain seq x y z
N MET A 1 -16.94 -5.39 -27.48
CA MET A 1 -17.10 -6.81 -27.92
C MET A 1 -18.26 -7.38 -27.12
N SER A 2 -19.32 -7.85 -27.78
CA SER A 2 -20.61 -8.12 -27.13
C SER A 2 -20.50 -9.23 -26.08
N MET A 3 -20.78 -8.87 -24.82
CA MET A 3 -20.88 -9.77 -23.66
C MET A 3 -21.74 -11.01 -23.92
N PHE A 4 -22.65 -10.93 -24.89
CA PHE A 4 -23.56 -12.00 -25.33
C PHE A 4 -22.95 -13.06 -26.24
N ARG A 5 -21.67 -12.93 -26.67
CA ARG A 5 -21.03 -13.92 -27.56
C ARG A 5 -20.37 -15.08 -26.82
N ASP A 6 -20.13 -14.96 -25.52
CA ASP A 6 -19.49 -16.01 -24.72
C ASP A 6 -20.30 -16.25 -23.42
N PRO A 7 -21.08 -17.34 -23.34
CA PRO A 7 -21.94 -17.61 -22.20
C PRO A 7 -21.15 -17.85 -20.90
N LYS A 8 -19.91 -18.34 -20.99
CA LYS A 8 -19.06 -18.56 -19.81
C LYS A 8 -18.62 -17.25 -19.19
N ARG A 9 -18.25 -16.28 -20.04
CA ARG A 9 -17.88 -14.93 -19.61
C ARG A 9 -19.04 -14.19 -18.96
N LEU A 10 -20.22 -14.27 -19.57
CA LEU A 10 -21.43 -13.66 -19.04
C LEU A 10 -21.77 -14.26 -17.67
N LEU A 11 -21.72 -15.58 -17.54
CA LEU A 11 -22.02 -16.27 -16.28
C LEU A 11 -21.01 -15.91 -15.18
N ALA A 12 -19.71 -15.90 -15.49
CA ALA A 12 -18.68 -15.51 -14.53
C ALA A 12 -18.84 -14.06 -14.06
N THR A 13 -19.09 -13.12 -14.98
CA THR A 13 -19.36 -11.72 -14.61
C THR A 13 -20.64 -11.58 -13.80
N LEU A 14 -21.71 -12.30 -14.15
CA LEU A 14 -22.96 -12.25 -13.41
C LEU A 14 -22.76 -12.74 -11.97
N ILE A 15 -22.05 -13.87 -11.79
CA ILE A 15 -21.73 -14.40 -10.46
C ILE A 15 -20.90 -13.37 -9.67
N ALA A 16 -19.83 -12.84 -10.25
CA ALA A 16 -18.98 -11.86 -9.59
C ALA A 16 -19.75 -10.58 -9.20
N GLY A 17 -20.52 -10.04 -10.15
CA GLY A 17 -21.34 -8.84 -9.96
C GLY A 17 -22.42 -9.02 -8.89
N VAL A 18 -23.15 -10.15 -8.91
CA VAL A 18 -24.18 -10.45 -7.91
C VAL A 18 -23.55 -10.66 -6.53
N ALA A 19 -22.46 -11.43 -6.43
CA ALA A 19 -21.76 -11.64 -5.17
C ALA A 19 -21.28 -10.33 -4.56
N GLY A 20 -20.64 -9.47 -5.35
CA GLY A 20 -20.21 -8.15 -4.88
C GLY A 20 -21.37 -7.23 -4.51
N LEU A 21 -22.47 -7.27 -5.26
CA LEU A 21 -23.66 -6.47 -4.96
C LEU A 21 -24.31 -6.90 -3.64
N ILE A 22 -24.36 -8.19 -3.33
CA ILE A 22 -24.85 -8.70 -2.03
C ILE A 22 -24.00 -8.14 -0.88
N VAL A 23 -22.67 -8.20 -1.01
CA VAL A 23 -21.74 -7.67 0.01
C VAL A 23 -21.88 -6.16 0.16
N LEU A 24 -22.02 -5.41 -0.95
CA LEU A 24 -22.23 -3.97 -0.92
C LEU A 24 -23.55 -3.56 -0.27
N ILE A 25 -24.63 -4.33 -0.51
CA ILE A 25 -25.93 -4.10 0.14
C ILE A 25 -25.82 -4.32 1.64
N ASP A 26 -25.21 -5.42 2.08
CA ASP A 26 -25.02 -5.71 3.52
C ASP A 26 -24.18 -4.62 4.21
N PHE A 27 -23.13 -4.14 3.54
CA PHE A 27 -22.31 -3.04 4.04
C PHE A 27 -23.09 -1.72 4.18
N ALA A 28 -23.97 -1.39 3.23
CA ALA A 28 -24.72 -0.13 3.23
C ALA A 28 -26.00 -0.17 4.09
N LEU A 29 -26.65 -1.34 4.17
CA LEU A 29 -27.92 -1.55 4.85
C LEU A 29 -27.83 -2.80 5.73
N PRO A 30 -27.84 -2.67 7.07
CA PRO A 30 -27.77 -3.81 7.98
C PRO A 30 -29.10 -4.58 7.98
N LEU A 31 -29.33 -5.38 6.95
CA LEU A 31 -30.51 -6.22 6.77
C LEU A 31 -30.20 -7.65 7.23
N PRO A 32 -30.86 -8.17 8.29
CA PRO A 32 -30.52 -9.46 8.90
C PRO A 32 -30.47 -10.65 7.94
N ARG A 33 -31.31 -10.66 6.89
CA ARG A 33 -31.38 -11.76 5.90
C ARG A 33 -30.24 -11.76 4.87
N PHE A 34 -29.61 -10.60 4.61
CA PHE A 34 -28.49 -10.50 3.66
C PHE A 34 -27.14 -10.73 4.34
N SER A 35 -27.08 -10.52 5.65
CA SER A 35 -25.85 -10.63 6.45
C SER A 35 -25.27 -12.04 6.48
N GLU A 36 -26.11 -13.08 6.55
CA GLU A 36 -25.63 -14.47 6.52
C GLU A 36 -24.91 -14.81 5.20
N VAL A 37 -25.51 -14.43 4.07
CA VAL A 37 -24.95 -14.70 2.74
C VAL A 37 -23.71 -13.85 2.48
N ALA A 38 -23.74 -12.56 2.85
CA ALA A 38 -22.59 -11.67 2.72
C ALA A 38 -21.41 -12.16 3.57
N THR A 39 -21.66 -12.58 4.82
CA THR A 39 -20.64 -13.15 5.70
C THR A 39 -20.06 -14.44 5.12
N LEU A 40 -20.89 -15.31 4.54
CA LEU A 40 -20.42 -16.52 3.87
C LEU A 40 -19.50 -16.17 2.68
N LEU A 41 -19.93 -15.25 1.80
CA LEU A 41 -19.13 -14.80 0.65
C LEU A 41 -17.80 -14.18 1.07
N VAL A 42 -17.82 -13.30 2.09
CA VAL A 42 -16.61 -12.68 2.66
C VAL A 42 -15.70 -13.73 3.30
N SER A 43 -16.26 -14.73 3.98
CA SER A 43 -15.47 -15.81 4.57
C SER A 43 -14.76 -16.65 3.51
N TRP A 44 -15.43 -16.97 2.39
CA TRP A 44 -14.83 -17.67 1.26
C TRP A 44 -13.74 -16.82 0.61
N ALA A 45 -13.99 -15.52 0.41
CA ALA A 45 -12.99 -14.60 -0.11
C ALA A 45 -11.77 -14.50 0.81
N ALA A 46 -11.97 -14.46 2.13
CA ALA A 46 -10.89 -14.46 3.10
C ALA A 46 -10.07 -15.76 3.07
N THR A 47 -10.72 -16.92 2.99
CA THR A 47 -10.03 -18.21 2.85
C THR A 47 -9.22 -18.28 1.56
N LEU A 48 -9.80 -17.88 0.42
CA LEU A 48 -9.10 -17.82 -0.86
C LEU A 48 -7.92 -16.83 -0.81
N THR A 49 -8.06 -15.71 -0.11
CA THR A 49 -6.99 -14.73 0.09
C THR A 49 -5.81 -15.34 0.85
N VAL A 50 -6.07 -16.12 1.91
CA VAL A 50 -5.01 -16.82 2.64
C VAL A 50 -4.31 -17.86 1.76
N VAL A 51 -5.06 -18.63 0.97
CA VAL A 51 -4.47 -19.58 0.00
C VAL A 51 -3.63 -18.85 -1.06
N ALA A 52 -4.15 -17.75 -1.61
CA ALA A 52 -3.45 -16.93 -2.59
C ALA A 52 -2.16 -16.32 -2.01
N LEU A 53 -2.18 -15.90 -0.74
CA LEU A 53 -1.00 -15.42 -0.04
C LEU A 53 0.08 -16.51 0.05
N VAL A 54 -0.29 -17.75 0.39
CA VAL A 54 0.63 -18.89 0.42
C VAL A 54 1.21 -19.18 -0.96
N VAL A 55 0.38 -19.20 -2.00
CA VAL A 55 0.85 -19.37 -3.39
C VAL A 55 1.81 -18.25 -3.79
N GLY A 56 1.48 -17.00 -3.46
CA GLY A 56 2.36 -15.85 -3.69
C GLY A 56 3.71 -15.98 -2.97
N LEU A 57 3.69 -16.43 -1.71
CA LEU A 57 4.89 -16.70 -0.94
C LEU A 57 5.76 -17.78 -1.60
N ILE A 58 5.16 -18.91 -2.00
CA ILE A 58 5.86 -20.01 -2.69
C ILE A 58 6.48 -19.51 -3.99
N ASN A 59 5.76 -18.68 -4.75
CA ASN A 59 6.25 -18.13 -6.01
C ASN A 59 7.51 -17.26 -5.79
N VAL A 60 7.43 -16.31 -4.85
CA VAL A 60 8.55 -15.45 -4.48
C VAL A 60 9.74 -16.28 -4.00
N VAL A 61 9.52 -17.23 -3.09
CA VAL A 61 10.58 -18.09 -2.57
C VAL A 61 11.25 -18.90 -3.68
N THR A 62 10.47 -19.56 -4.52
CA THR A 62 11.00 -20.44 -5.57
C THR A 62 11.86 -19.67 -6.57
N ASP A 63 11.37 -18.50 -7.02
CA ASP A 63 12.10 -17.65 -7.96
C ASP A 63 13.40 -17.07 -7.38
N HIS A 64 13.35 -16.60 -6.13
CA HIS A 64 14.52 -15.97 -5.51
C HIS A 64 15.53 -17.00 -5.00
N VAL A 65 15.09 -18.15 -4.50
CA VAL A 65 15.98 -19.26 -4.15
C VAL A 65 16.69 -19.77 -5.41
N GLY A 66 15.98 -19.92 -6.52
CA GLY A 66 16.57 -20.28 -7.81
C GLY A 66 17.63 -19.28 -8.28
N ARG A 67 17.36 -17.98 -8.15
CA ARG A 67 18.32 -16.90 -8.45
C ARG A 67 19.57 -16.95 -7.58
N VAL A 68 19.41 -17.19 -6.27
CA VAL A 68 20.52 -17.32 -5.32
C VAL A 68 21.35 -18.58 -5.58
N ALA A 69 20.70 -19.72 -5.77
CA ALA A 69 21.37 -21.00 -6.03
C ALA A 69 22.20 -20.97 -7.32
N LYS A 70 21.67 -20.33 -8.37
CA LYS A 70 22.35 -20.19 -9.67
C LYS A 70 23.29 -18.97 -9.73
N ARG A 71 23.41 -18.18 -8.66
CA ARG A 71 24.18 -16.91 -8.61
C ARG A 71 23.95 -16.01 -9.81
N GLN A 72 22.68 -15.80 -10.17
CA GLN A 72 22.32 -14.92 -11.28
C GLN A 72 22.66 -13.45 -10.96
N ALA A 73 22.53 -12.57 -11.96
CA ALA A 73 22.62 -11.12 -11.71
C ALA A 73 21.68 -10.73 -10.55
N ASP A 74 22.15 -9.85 -9.67
CA ASP A 74 21.38 -9.34 -8.53
C ASP A 74 20.97 -10.40 -7.48
N TRP A 75 21.66 -11.55 -7.44
CA TRP A 75 21.38 -12.61 -6.46
C TRP A 75 21.48 -12.13 -5.00
N VAL A 76 22.36 -11.16 -4.71
CA VAL A 76 22.51 -10.60 -3.37
C VAL A 76 21.22 -9.91 -2.92
N TYR A 77 20.55 -9.16 -3.80
CA TYR A 77 19.27 -8.54 -3.50
C TYR A 77 18.17 -9.58 -3.30
N SER A 78 18.23 -10.68 -4.06
CA SER A 78 17.33 -11.83 -3.84
C SER A 78 17.56 -12.49 -2.47
N LEU A 79 18.82 -12.60 -2.02
CA LEU A 79 19.15 -13.10 -0.69
C LEU A 79 18.62 -12.16 0.42
N ILE A 80 18.83 -10.84 0.26
CA ILE A 80 18.32 -9.84 1.21
C ILE A 80 16.80 -9.96 1.33
N LEU A 81 16.08 -10.05 0.21
CA LEU A 81 14.62 -10.22 0.20
C LEU A 81 14.19 -11.46 0.98
N LEU A 82 14.79 -12.62 0.70
CA LEU A 82 14.47 -13.88 1.38
C LEU A 82 14.73 -13.78 2.89
N LEU A 83 15.86 -13.19 3.30
CA LEU A 83 16.21 -13.01 4.71
C LEU A 83 15.25 -12.03 5.40
N SER A 84 14.90 -10.91 4.77
CA SER A 84 13.92 -9.96 5.31
C SER A 84 12.54 -10.58 5.46
N MET A 85 12.10 -11.36 4.47
CA MET A 85 10.84 -12.09 4.50
C MET A 85 10.79 -13.10 5.65
N LEU A 86 11.84 -13.93 5.81
CA LEU A 86 11.95 -14.87 6.93
C LEU A 86 11.98 -14.15 8.27
N THR A 87 12.68 -13.02 8.36
CA THR A 87 12.76 -12.21 9.60
C THR A 87 11.38 -11.70 10.00
N VAL A 88 10.60 -11.16 9.06
CA VAL A 88 9.24 -10.65 9.34
C VAL A 88 8.29 -11.78 9.70
N ILE A 89 8.33 -12.92 9.01
CA ILE A 89 7.52 -14.10 9.35
C ILE A 89 7.88 -14.60 10.75
N PHE A 90 9.17 -14.75 11.05
CA PHE A 90 9.64 -15.20 12.36
C PHE A 90 9.22 -14.25 13.49
N LEU A 91 9.43 -12.94 13.31
CA LEU A 91 9.05 -11.94 14.32
C LEU A 91 7.53 -11.83 14.46
N GLY A 92 6.78 -11.91 13.37
CA GLY A 92 5.32 -11.79 13.39
C GLY A 92 4.61 -13.01 13.96
N THR A 93 5.23 -14.19 13.93
CA THR A 93 4.55 -15.45 14.31
C THR A 93 5.26 -16.21 15.43
N LEU A 94 6.55 -16.50 15.29
CA LEU A 94 7.29 -17.40 16.17
C LEU A 94 7.84 -16.70 17.42
N PHE A 95 8.25 -15.44 17.31
CA PHE A 95 8.81 -14.69 18.42
C PHE A 95 7.82 -14.43 19.58
N PRO A 96 6.54 -14.07 19.33
CA PRO A 96 5.53 -13.95 20.39
C PRO A 96 5.31 -15.28 21.12
N LEU A 97 5.35 -16.42 20.40
CA LEU A 97 5.19 -17.76 20.97
C LEU A 97 6.33 -18.15 21.94
N LEU A 98 7.54 -17.65 21.71
CA LEU A 98 8.73 -17.95 22.52
C LEU A 98 8.81 -17.14 23.83
N ARG A 99 8.03 -16.05 23.97
CA ARG A 99 8.08 -15.15 25.13
C ARG A 99 6.92 -15.32 26.12
N GLN A 100 6.05 -16.28 25.91
CA GLN A 100 4.87 -16.46 26.74
C GLN A 100 5.15 -17.25 28.02
N THR A 101 4.68 -16.69 29.14
CA THR A 101 4.66 -17.32 30.47
C THR A 101 3.25 -17.62 31.00
N THR A 102 2.18 -17.18 30.31
CA THR A 102 0.80 -17.15 30.86
C THR A 102 -0.28 -17.87 30.05
N GLY A 103 0.06 -18.61 28.99
CA GLY A 103 -0.86 -19.58 28.35
C GLY A 103 -1.94 -19.02 27.39
N GLU A 104 -1.99 -17.70 27.15
CA GLU A 104 -2.85 -17.11 26.11
C GLU A 104 -2.06 -16.88 24.81
N TYR A 105 -2.53 -17.49 23.72
CA TYR A 105 -1.95 -17.32 22.39
C TYR A 105 -2.50 -16.05 21.72
N THR A 106 -1.74 -14.96 21.75
CA THR A 106 -2.05 -13.75 20.98
C THR A 106 -1.00 -13.52 19.90
N LEU A 107 -1.40 -13.73 18.64
CA LEU A 107 -0.61 -13.33 17.47
C LEU A 107 -0.82 -11.83 17.24
N PRO A 108 0.22 -11.09 16.80
CA PRO A 108 0.10 -9.69 16.44
C PRO A 108 -0.98 -9.50 15.38
N ALA A 109 -2.06 -8.80 15.70
CA ALA A 109 -3.16 -8.57 14.76
C ALA A 109 -2.85 -7.40 13.80
N SER A 110 -1.91 -6.54 14.17
CA SER A 110 -1.58 -5.33 13.42
C SER A 110 -0.06 -5.06 13.36
N LEU A 111 0.35 -4.26 12.35
CA LEU A 111 1.73 -3.79 12.20
C LEU A 111 2.19 -2.89 13.36
N ILE A 112 1.25 -2.42 14.19
CA ILE A 112 1.50 -1.53 15.32
C ILE A 112 1.93 -2.35 16.54
N GLU A 113 1.70 -3.66 16.56
CA GLU A 113 2.04 -4.52 17.69
C GLU A 113 3.52 -4.91 17.70
N TYR A 114 4.03 -5.12 18.91
CA TYR A 114 5.37 -5.65 19.09
C TYR A 114 5.37 -7.15 18.75
N PRO A 115 6.37 -7.68 18.01
CA PRO A 115 7.62 -7.04 17.60
C PRO A 115 7.62 -6.40 16.20
N ILE A 116 6.55 -6.55 15.41
CA ILE A 116 6.49 -6.06 14.01
C ILE A 116 6.74 -4.54 13.92
N ARG A 117 6.23 -3.77 14.89
CA ARG A 117 6.47 -2.33 15.00
C ARG A 117 7.95 -1.94 14.97
N VAL A 118 8.85 -2.78 15.51
CA VAL A 118 10.29 -2.53 15.50
C VAL A 118 10.83 -2.58 14.08
N VAL A 119 10.47 -3.62 13.31
CA VAL A 119 10.86 -3.74 11.90
C VAL A 119 10.32 -2.56 11.11
N PHE A 120 9.07 -2.17 11.36
CA PHE A 120 8.47 -1.03 10.69
C PHE A 120 9.25 0.28 10.95
N ASN A 121 9.52 0.60 12.22
CA ASN A 121 10.16 1.87 12.61
C ASN A 121 11.64 1.94 12.22
N PHE A 122 12.37 0.83 12.30
CA PHE A 122 13.83 0.82 12.09
C PHE A 122 14.26 0.37 10.69
N VAL A 123 13.41 -0.33 9.94
CA VAL A 123 13.74 -0.82 8.60
C VAL A 123 12.85 -0.15 7.55
N TYR A 124 11.53 -0.33 7.65
CA TYR A 124 10.63 0.15 6.60
C TYR A 124 10.60 1.69 6.52
N GLN A 125 10.39 2.38 7.64
CA GLN A 125 10.25 3.83 7.67
C GLN A 125 11.50 4.59 7.17
N PRO A 126 12.75 4.23 7.59
CA PRO A 126 13.95 4.89 7.07
C PRO A 126 14.21 4.59 5.59
N LEU A 127 13.92 3.36 5.13
CA LEU A 127 14.04 3.02 3.70
C LEU A 127 13.04 3.82 2.86
N ALA A 128 11.78 3.88 3.28
CA ALA A 128 10.75 4.69 2.63
C ALA A 128 11.12 6.18 2.60
N ALA A 129 11.60 6.73 3.70
CA ALA A 129 12.08 8.11 3.78
C ALA A 129 13.25 8.37 2.82
N SER A 130 14.16 7.40 2.69
CA SER A 130 15.30 7.49 1.76
C SER A 130 14.84 7.49 0.30
N PHE A 131 13.87 6.64 -0.08
CA PHE A 131 13.27 6.67 -1.42
C PHE A 131 12.54 7.99 -1.70
N LEU A 132 11.79 8.52 -0.72
CA LEU A 132 11.14 9.82 -0.85
C LEU A 132 12.14 10.97 -0.95
N ALA A 133 13.26 10.90 -0.23
CA ALA A 133 14.34 11.88 -0.34
C ALA A 133 15.00 11.86 -1.73
N LEU A 134 15.24 10.67 -2.30
CA LEU A 134 15.71 10.53 -3.68
C LEU A 134 14.71 11.11 -4.68
N LEU A 135 13.41 10.80 -4.52
CA LEU A 135 12.36 11.36 -5.36
C LEU A 135 12.32 12.89 -5.27
N ALA A 136 12.40 13.45 -4.06
CA ALA A 136 12.45 14.88 -3.83
C ALA A 136 13.68 15.52 -4.51
N PHE A 137 14.86 14.90 -4.37
CA PHE A 137 16.09 15.36 -5.01
C PHE A 137 15.99 15.34 -6.55
N PHE A 138 15.49 14.25 -7.15
CA PHE A 138 15.30 14.17 -8.60
C PHE A 138 14.21 15.12 -9.11
N SER A 139 13.13 15.29 -8.35
CA SER A 139 12.07 16.27 -8.64
C SER A 139 12.63 17.69 -8.64
N LEU A 140 13.42 18.06 -7.62
CA LEU A 140 14.09 19.35 -7.55
C LEU A 140 15.07 19.53 -8.71
N SER A 141 15.88 18.52 -9.04
CA SER A 141 16.80 18.56 -10.19
C SER A 141 16.05 18.77 -11.51
N ALA A 142 14.93 18.08 -11.71
CA ALA A 142 14.06 18.27 -12.87
C ALA A 142 13.44 19.67 -12.90
N ALA A 143 12.96 20.17 -11.76
CA ALA A 143 12.37 21.50 -11.64
C ALA A 143 13.40 22.61 -11.91
N LEU A 144 14.63 22.48 -11.41
CA LEU A 144 15.74 23.42 -11.71
C LEU A 144 16.09 23.41 -13.20
N ARG A 145 16.13 22.24 -13.85
CA ARG A 145 16.29 22.14 -15.30
C ARG A 145 15.12 22.76 -16.07
N ALA A 146 13.89 22.68 -15.54
CA ALA A 146 12.72 23.33 -16.13
C ALA A 146 12.79 24.86 -15.97
N VAL A 147 13.28 25.37 -14.83
CA VAL A 147 13.54 26.80 -14.59
C VAL A 147 14.55 27.38 -15.58
N GLN A 148 15.55 26.61 -15.99
CA GLN A 148 16.49 27.03 -17.04
C GLN A 148 15.80 27.33 -18.37
N ARG A 149 14.61 26.75 -18.63
CA ARG A 149 13.77 27.06 -19.80
C ARG A 149 12.87 28.30 -19.59
N ARG A 150 13.02 28.99 -18.46
CA ARG A 150 12.37 30.26 -18.09
C ARG A 150 10.84 30.27 -18.18
N THR A 151 10.19 29.13 -17.91
CA THR A 151 8.73 29.11 -17.77
C THR A 151 8.33 29.68 -16.41
N ALA A 152 7.34 30.58 -16.40
CA ALA A 152 6.87 31.22 -15.17
C ALA A 152 6.43 30.18 -14.12
N ASP A 153 5.77 29.12 -14.56
CA ASP A 153 5.29 28.03 -13.70
C ASP A 153 6.44 27.29 -12.98
N ALA A 154 7.56 27.03 -13.68
CA ALA A 154 8.69 26.34 -13.08
C ALA A 154 9.38 27.20 -12.01
N LEU A 155 9.45 28.52 -12.21
CA LEU A 155 10.00 29.45 -11.23
C LEU A 155 9.18 29.47 -9.94
N VAL A 156 7.85 29.47 -10.06
CA VAL A 156 6.95 29.41 -8.90
C VAL A 156 7.14 28.10 -8.14
N ILE A 157 7.15 26.96 -8.85
CA ILE A 157 7.30 25.63 -8.22
C ILE A 157 8.63 25.52 -7.48
N VAL A 158 9.75 25.94 -8.10
CA VAL A 158 11.07 25.89 -7.46
C VAL A 158 11.16 26.85 -6.28
N GLY A 159 10.58 28.05 -6.40
CA GLY A 159 10.55 29.03 -5.32
C GLY A 159 9.82 28.50 -4.08
N VAL A 160 8.62 27.95 -4.29
CA VAL A 160 7.84 27.32 -3.20
C VAL A 160 8.58 26.13 -2.60
N ALA A 161 9.16 25.26 -3.42
CA ALA A 161 9.91 24.10 -2.94
C ALA A 161 11.13 24.50 -2.11
N LEU A 162 11.87 25.54 -2.54
CA LEU A 162 13.04 26.04 -1.83
C LEU A 162 12.65 26.64 -0.47
N VAL A 163 11.58 27.43 -0.43
CA VAL A 163 11.05 28.01 0.82
C VAL A 163 10.65 26.89 1.79
N VAL A 164 9.88 25.89 1.35
CA VAL A 164 9.50 24.76 2.20
C VAL A 164 10.72 23.98 2.70
N LEU A 165 11.70 23.72 1.83
CA LEU A 165 12.91 22.98 2.17
C LEU A 165 13.78 23.73 3.21
N LEU A 166 14.05 25.02 2.97
CA LEU A 166 14.87 25.83 3.87
C LEU A 166 14.24 25.91 5.26
N ILE A 167 12.92 25.95 5.32
CA ILE A 167 12.23 26.05 6.59
C ILE A 167 12.15 24.69 7.31
N ALA A 168 12.01 23.58 6.60
CA ALA A 168 12.12 22.24 7.17
C ALA A 168 13.54 21.94 7.70
N ALA A 169 14.57 22.51 7.08
CA ALA A 169 15.97 22.28 7.43
C ALA A 169 16.49 23.11 8.62
N VAL A 170 15.80 24.21 9.00
CA VAL A 170 16.24 25.12 10.07
C VAL A 170 15.19 25.19 11.18
N PRO A 171 15.28 24.32 12.21
CA PRO A 171 14.31 24.28 13.32
C PRO A 171 14.20 25.61 14.09
N GLN A 172 15.28 26.41 14.09
CA GLN A 172 15.31 27.71 14.77
C GLN A 172 14.35 28.73 14.15
N LEU A 173 14.03 28.61 12.86
CA LEU A 173 13.03 29.47 12.20
C LEU A 173 11.60 29.18 12.69
N GLY A 174 11.35 27.97 13.19
CA GLY A 174 10.08 27.60 13.81
C GLY A 174 9.82 28.25 15.17
N ALA A 175 10.85 28.80 15.82
CA ALA A 175 10.73 29.52 17.08
C ALA A 175 10.27 30.98 16.91
N LEU A 176 10.32 31.52 15.68
CA LEU A 176 9.78 32.84 15.38
C LEU A 176 8.26 32.76 15.31
N PRO A 177 7.49 33.59 16.05
CA PRO A 177 6.05 33.43 16.20
C PRO A 177 5.29 33.43 14.86
N LEU A 178 5.59 34.37 13.96
CA LEU A 178 4.92 34.47 12.65
C LEU A 178 5.32 33.36 11.67
N VAL A 179 6.60 32.97 11.67
CA VAL A 179 7.13 31.96 10.75
C VAL A 179 6.72 30.56 11.22
N GLY A 180 6.84 30.28 12.52
CA GLY A 180 6.43 29.03 13.15
C GLY A 180 4.94 28.73 13.01
N GLU A 181 4.07 29.73 13.20
CA GLU A 181 2.62 29.57 12.99
C GLU A 181 2.27 29.26 11.54
N SER A 182 2.84 30.01 10.60
CA SER A 182 2.62 29.80 9.17
C SER A 182 3.05 28.39 8.74
N LEU A 183 4.18 27.91 9.25
CA LEU A 183 4.69 26.56 8.95
C LEU A 183 3.85 25.45 9.54
N ARG A 184 3.45 25.62 10.80
CA ARG A 184 2.58 24.65 11.46
C ARG A 184 1.27 24.54 10.70
N TRP A 185 0.70 25.67 10.26
CA TRP A 185 -0.47 25.66 9.40
C TRP A 185 -0.21 24.93 8.07
N VAL A 186 0.89 25.20 7.38
CA VAL A 186 1.22 24.49 6.12
C VAL A 186 1.35 22.98 6.34
N ASN A 187 2.01 22.54 7.42
CA ASN A 187 2.19 21.11 7.70
C ASN A 187 0.86 20.42 8.11
N GLU A 188 0.10 21.04 9.01
CA GLU A 188 -1.14 20.47 9.56
C GLU A 188 -2.30 20.47 8.56
N TYR A 189 -2.34 21.45 7.66
CA TYR A 189 -3.41 21.58 6.68
C TYR A 189 -2.97 21.15 5.29
N VAL A 190 -1.96 21.78 4.68
CA VAL A 190 -1.62 21.55 3.27
C VAL A 190 -0.91 20.22 3.07
N VAL A 191 0.16 19.96 3.81
CA VAL A 191 0.95 18.71 3.67
C VAL A 191 0.11 17.51 4.09
N LEU A 192 -0.58 17.61 5.23
CA LEU A 192 -1.46 16.54 5.70
C LEU A 192 -2.66 16.31 4.77
N ALA A 193 -3.25 17.36 4.18
CA ALA A 193 -4.29 17.20 3.15
C ALA A 193 -3.74 16.52 1.90
N GLY A 194 -2.52 16.85 1.46
CA GLY A 194 -1.85 16.16 0.36
C GLY A 194 -1.65 14.67 0.64
N ALA A 195 -1.12 14.34 1.82
CA ALA A 195 -0.92 12.95 2.25
C ALA A 195 -2.25 12.17 2.32
N ARG A 196 -3.30 12.76 2.92
CA ARG A 196 -4.64 12.18 2.96
C ARG A 196 -5.24 12.06 1.57
N GLY A 197 -5.03 13.04 0.70
CA GLY A 197 -5.46 13.02 -0.70
C GLY A 197 -4.85 11.86 -1.48
N LEU A 198 -3.56 11.58 -1.27
CA LEU A 198 -2.90 10.40 -1.86
C LEU A 198 -3.50 9.08 -1.34
N LEU A 199 -3.74 8.98 -0.03
CA LEU A 199 -4.37 7.80 0.57
C LEU A 199 -5.79 7.58 0.04
N LEU A 200 -6.59 8.63 0.00
CA LEU A 200 -7.96 8.59 -0.54
C LEU A 200 -7.96 8.29 -2.03
N GLY A 201 -7.06 8.89 -2.80
CA GLY A 201 -6.90 8.63 -4.23
C GLY A 201 -6.56 7.16 -4.51
N GLY A 202 -5.64 6.58 -3.73
CA GLY A 202 -5.33 5.16 -3.79
C GLY A 202 -6.53 4.27 -3.44
N ALA A 203 -7.27 4.62 -2.38
CA ALA A 203 -8.48 3.90 -1.98
C ALA A 203 -9.58 3.96 -3.06
N ILE A 204 -9.83 5.14 -3.63
CA ILE A 204 -10.78 5.31 -4.74
C ILE A 204 -10.32 4.52 -5.97
N GLY A 205 -9.02 4.53 -6.29
CA GLY A 205 -8.46 3.72 -7.37
C GLY A 205 -8.74 2.23 -7.18
N ALA A 206 -8.55 1.71 -5.97
CA ALA A 206 -8.88 0.32 -5.63
C ALA A 206 -10.38 0.04 -5.73
N LEU A 207 -11.24 0.96 -5.28
CA LEU A 207 -12.69 0.85 -5.41
C LEU A 207 -13.12 0.83 -6.88
N VAL A 208 -12.56 1.70 -7.72
CA VAL A 208 -12.84 1.75 -9.16
C VAL A 208 -12.42 0.45 -9.84
N ALA A 209 -11.24 -0.09 -9.50
CA ALA A 209 -10.81 -1.39 -10.00
C ALA A 209 -11.79 -2.50 -9.59
N GLY A 210 -12.23 -2.51 -8.32
CA GLY A 210 -13.25 -3.45 -7.84
C GLY A 210 -14.57 -3.34 -8.59
N VAL A 211 -15.11 -2.13 -8.75
CA VAL A 211 -16.35 -1.87 -9.50
C VAL A 211 -16.23 -2.29 -10.96
N ARG A 212 -15.09 -2.02 -11.61
CA ARG A 212 -14.84 -2.47 -12.98
C ARG A 212 -14.89 -3.99 -13.10
N VAL A 213 -14.37 -4.71 -12.12
CA VAL A 213 -14.48 -6.18 -12.06
C VAL A 213 -15.92 -6.63 -11.85
N LEU A 214 -16.67 -6.00 -10.93
CA LEU A 214 -18.07 -6.33 -10.65
C LEU A 214 -18.99 -6.10 -11.86
N LEU A 215 -18.74 -5.03 -12.60
CA LEU A 215 -19.48 -4.71 -13.84
C LEU A 215 -18.97 -5.51 -15.06
N GLY A 216 -17.87 -6.25 -14.92
CA GLY A 216 -17.28 -7.07 -15.97
C GLY A 216 -16.52 -6.29 -17.04
N PHE A 217 -16.13 -5.05 -16.78
CA PHE A 217 -15.19 -4.31 -17.62
C PHE A 217 -13.80 -4.96 -17.58
N ASP A 218 -13.40 -5.48 -16.42
CA ASP A 218 -12.17 -6.24 -16.24
C ASP A 218 -12.52 -7.68 -15.80
N GLN A 219 -11.95 -8.67 -16.48
CA GLN A 219 -12.26 -10.10 -16.26
C GLN A 219 -10.98 -10.89 -15.90
N PRO A 220 -10.36 -10.64 -14.73
CA PRO A 220 -9.08 -11.26 -14.35
C PRO A 220 -9.16 -12.78 -14.17
N PHE A 221 -10.36 -13.31 -13.96
CA PHE A 221 -10.65 -14.74 -13.81
C PHE A 221 -10.78 -15.49 -15.15
N LEU A 222 -10.62 -14.80 -16.28
CA LEU A 222 -10.78 -15.37 -17.63
C LEU A 222 -9.53 -15.19 -18.51
N ASP A 223 -8.39 -14.85 -17.91
CA ASP A 223 -7.14 -14.75 -18.67
C ASP A 223 -6.59 -16.15 -19.01
N ARG A 224 -6.89 -16.48 -20.28
CA ARG A 224 -6.60 -17.67 -21.11
C ARG A 224 -7.53 -18.87 -20.92
#